data_AF-A0A354QTC7-F1
#
_entry.id   AF-A0A354QTC7-F1
#
_cell.length_a   1.000
_cell.length_b   1.000
_cell.length_c   1.000
_cell.angle_alpha   90.00
_cell.angle_beta   90.00
_cell.angle_gamma   90.00
#
_symmetry.space_group_name_H-M   'P 1'
#
loop_
_entity.id
_entity.type
_entity.pdbx_description
1 polymer ?
#
loop_
_entity_poly.entity_id
_entity_poly.type
_entity_poly.pdbx_seq_one_letter_code
_entity_poly.pdbx_strand_id
1 'polypeptide(L)' 'MRKINQIVVHCSATRCDRCYTEHDLTTDHLRRGFSGAGYHFYIR' A
#
# COMPACT_ATOMS: atom_id res chain seq x y z
N MET A 1 -11.40 20.35 2.51
CA MET A 1 -10.38 19.36 2.10
C MET A 1 -9.00 20.00 2.24
N ARG A 2 -8.03 19.33 2.85
CA ARG A 2 -6.68 19.90 3.03
C ARG A 2 -5.94 19.93 1.70
N LYS A 3 -5.23 21.03 1.39
CA LYS A 3 -4.36 21.10 0.19
C LYS A 3 -3.24 20.06 0.31
N ILE A 4 -3.09 19.20 -0.70
CA ILE A 4 -2.01 18.23 -0.80
C ILE A 4 -0.98 18.76 -1.79
N ASN A 5 0.25 19.01 -1.33
CA ASN A 5 1.31 19.61 -2.15
C ASN A 5 2.30 18.57 -2.70
N GLN A 6 2.20 17.30 -2.28
CA GLN A 6 3.16 16.25 -2.60
C GLN A 6 2.46 14.91 -2.81
N ILE A 7 3.00 14.11 -3.71
CA ILE A 7 2.65 12.70 -3.90
C ILE A 7 3.90 11.90 -3.54
N VAL A 8 3.78 10.97 -2.60
CA VAL A 8 4.89 10.08 -2.22
C VAL A 8 4.68 8.74 -2.91
N VAL A 9 5.68 8.31 -3.69
CA VAL A 9 5.68 7.02 -4.38
C VAL A 9 6.50 6.02 -3.56
N HIS A 10 5.91 4.85 -3.29
CA HIS A 10 6.54 3.75 -2.57
C HIS A 10 6.55 2.49 -3.42
N CYS A 11 7.46 1.57 -3.12
CA CYS A 11 7.40 0.19 -3.62
C CYS A 11 6.89 -0.75 -2.52
N SER A 12 6.30 -1.88 -2.92
CA SER A 12 5.83 -2.93 -2.00
C SER A 12 6.97 -3.71 -1.35
N ALA A 13 8.21 -3.52 -1.82
CA ALA A 13 9.40 -4.29 -1.39
C ALA A 13 9.20 -5.82 -1.50
N THR A 14 8.43 -6.26 -2.49
CA THR A 14 8.19 -7.67 -2.78
C THR A 14 9.09 -8.16 -3.90
N ARG A 15 9.37 -9.46 -3.93
CA ARG A 15 10.11 -10.09 -5.03
C ARG A 15 9.36 -9.93 -6.35
N CYS A 16 10.10 -9.80 -7.46
CA CYS A 16 9.53 -9.62 -8.79
C CYS A 16 8.78 -10.85 -9.32
N ASP A 17 9.08 -12.04 -8.79
CA ASP A 17 8.42 -13.31 -9.12
C ASP A 17 7.17 -13.59 -8.25
N ARG A 18 6.84 -12.67 -7.34
CA ARG A 18 5.68 -12.82 -6.45
C ARG A 18 4.54 -11.92 -6.91
N CYS A 19 3.43 -12.57 -7.22
CA CYS A 19 2.13 -11.92 -7.36
C CYS A 19 1.72 -11.34 -5.99
N TYR A 20 1.89 -10.03 -5.77
CA TYR A 20 1.47 -9.34 -4.54
C TYR A 20 0.30 -8.39 -4.83
N THR A 21 -0.87 -8.71 -4.30
CA THR A 21 -2.15 -8.02 -4.58
C THR A 21 -2.44 -6.90 -3.59
N GLU A 22 -3.38 -6.04 -3.96
CA GLU A 22 -3.98 -5.05 -3.07
C GLU A 22 -4.66 -5.70 -1.85
N HIS A 23 -5.16 -6.92 -2.01
CA HIS A 23 -5.70 -7.72 -0.92
C HIS A 23 -4.60 -8.12 0.06
N ASP A 24 -3.48 -8.66 -0.45
CA ASP A 24 -2.32 -9.03 0.36
C ASP A 24 -1.77 -7.82 1.14
N LEU A 25 -1.62 -6.67 0.46
CA LEU A 25 -1.22 -5.40 1.07
C LEU A 25 -2.13 -5.00 2.23
N THR A 26 -3.45 -5.08 2.01
CA THR A 26 -4.44 -4.75 3.03
C THR A 26 -4.34 -5.70 4.22
N THR A 27 -4.24 -7.01 3.98
CA THR A 27 -4.08 -8.03 5.01
C THR A 27 -2.82 -7.79 5.85
N ASP A 28 -1.68 -7.50 5.21
CA ASP A 28 -0.42 -7.27 5.91
C ASP A 28 -0.46 -5.98 6.76
N HIS A 29 -1.10 -4.92 6.27
CA HIS A 29 -1.28 -3.70 7.05
C HIS A 29 -2.23 -3.90 8.23
N LEU A 30 -3.34 -4.63 8.06
CA LEU A 30 -4.25 -4.99 9.15
C LEU A 30 -3.53 -5.79 10.24
N ARG A 31 -2.67 -6.75 9.86
CA ARG A 31 -1.83 -7.52 10.79
C ARG A 31 -0.85 -6.65 11.59
N ARG A 32 -0.47 -5.49 11.05
CA ARG A 32 0.37 -4.49 11.73
C ARG A 32 -0.42 -3.51 12.61
N GLY A 33 -1.74 -3.70 12.74
CA GLY A 33 -2.61 -2.86 13.55
C GLY A 33 -3.15 -1.62 12.85
N PHE A 34 -3.04 -1.55 11.51
CA PHE A 34 -3.65 -0.48 10.74
C PHE A 34 -5.15 -0.77 10.56
N SER A 35 -5.95 0.24 10.22
CA SER A 35 -7.38 0.06 9.91
C SER A 35 -7.66 -0.39 8.47
N GLY A 36 -6.63 -0.49 7.63
CA GLY A 36 -6.70 -0.87 6.22
C GLY A 36 -5.38 -0.62 5.50
N ALA A 37 -5.41 -0.55 4.17
CA ALA A 37 -4.23 -0.18 3.39
C ALA A 37 -3.74 1.24 3.75
N GLY A 38 -2.42 1.38 3.92
CA GLY A 38 -1.78 2.63 4.35
C GLY A 38 -1.46 3.60 3.21
N TYR A 39 -1.81 3.21 1.98
CA TYR A 39 -1.55 3.96 0.75
C TYR A 39 -2.88 4.34 0.10
N HIS A 40 -2.90 5.47 -0.59
CA HIS A 40 -4.12 5.99 -1.21
C HIS A 40 -4.44 5.27 -2.53
N PHE A 41 -3.40 4.79 -3.22
CA PHE A 41 -3.48 4.04 -4.47
C PHE A 41 -2.45 2.91 -4.46
N TYR A 42 -2.77 1.81 -5.13
CA TYR A 42 -1.87 0.69 -5.38
C TYR A 42 -1.81 0.43 -6.88
N ILE A 43 -0.61 0.38 -7.44
CA ILE A 43 -0.37 0.16 -8.87
C ILE A 43 0.25 -1.23 -8.99
N ARG A 44 -0.35 -2.05 -9.86
CA ARG A 44 0.09 -3.40 -10.16
C ARG A 44 0.55 -3.50 -11.61
#